data_AF-A0A6J4LFN2-F1
#
_entry.id   AF-A0A6J4LFN2-F1
#
_cell.length_a   1.000
_cell.length_b   1.000
_cell.length_c   1.000
_cell.angle_alpha   90.00
_cell.angle_beta   90.00
_cell.angle_gamma   90.00
#
_symmetry.space_group_name_H-M   'P 1'
#
loop_
_entity.id
_entity.type
_entity.pdbx_description
1 polymer ?
#
loop_
_entity_poly.entity_id
_entity_poly.type
_entity_poly.pdbx_seq_one_letter_code
_entity_poly.pdbx_strand_id
1 'polypeptide(L)'
;MAASTSSVPPEYAGLVDDAALFPPREARLDEAVAEHRAAREAPYADLLGPFVVDDRRLPALLDLVARAPGQPPLPVTVVVTGGAGAVEPVVRRAVRGAGAGSGACVEVVGVEVALRDLDDLAGNARRVVAAVRAAEGLAPDLTAHVELPLTHAPDPATSSGWLSALD
;
A
#
# COMPACT_ATOMS: atom_id res chain seq x y z
N MET A 1 -27.77 3.30 19.14
CA MET A 1 -26.31 3.51 19.12
C MET A 1 -26.08 4.96 18.77
N ALA A 2 -25.51 5.75 19.67
CA ALA A 2 -25.12 7.12 19.36
C ALA A 2 -23.95 7.06 18.35
N ALA A 3 -24.02 7.83 17.27
CA ALA A 3 -22.89 7.99 16.37
C ALA A 3 -21.72 8.56 17.18
N SER A 4 -20.64 7.79 17.31
CA SER A 4 -19.39 8.29 17.88
C SER A 4 -18.91 9.40 16.95
N THR A 5 -19.08 10.65 17.36
CA THR A 5 -18.48 11.77 16.64
C THR A 5 -16.97 11.64 16.81
N SER A 6 -16.29 11.32 15.71
CA SER A 6 -14.84 11.26 15.68
C SER A 6 -14.22 12.51 16.27
N SER A 7 -13.13 12.34 17.01
CA SER A 7 -12.33 13.46 17.50
C SER A 7 -11.45 14.10 16.42
N VAL A 8 -11.36 13.46 15.25
CA VAL A 8 -10.50 13.84 14.14
C VAL A 8 -11.31 14.65 13.11
N PRO A 9 -10.89 15.88 12.77
CA PRO A 9 -11.45 16.62 11.65
C PRO A 9 -11.39 15.81 10.33
N PRO A 10 -12.45 15.82 9.49
CA PRO A 10 -12.50 15.01 8.27
C PRO A 10 -11.33 15.21 7.31
N GLU A 11 -10.74 16.40 7.27
CA GLU A 11 -9.56 16.74 6.45
C GLU A 11 -8.29 15.97 6.85
N TYR A 12 -8.25 15.36 8.03
CA TYR A 12 -7.14 14.52 8.51
C TYR A 12 -7.47 13.03 8.48
N ALA A 13 -8.61 12.65 7.90
CA ALA A 13 -8.98 11.25 7.81
C ALA A 13 -7.92 10.46 7.00
N GLY A 14 -7.39 9.40 7.58
CA GLY A 14 -6.38 8.54 6.97
C GLY A 14 -5.01 9.20 6.74
N LEU A 15 -4.71 10.31 7.41
CA LEU A 15 -3.46 11.06 7.19
C LEU A 15 -2.19 10.27 7.57
N VAL A 16 -2.27 9.38 8.55
CA VAL A 16 -1.12 8.65 9.09
C VAL A 16 -1.15 7.21 8.63
N ASP A 17 -0.28 6.85 7.69
CA ASP A 17 -0.07 5.46 7.31
C ASP A 17 0.50 4.64 8.47
N ASP A 18 0.01 3.41 8.64
CA ASP A 18 0.61 2.49 9.61
C ASP A 18 1.80 1.77 8.98
N ALA A 19 2.97 2.40 9.07
CA ALA A 19 4.24 1.87 8.61
C ALA A 19 5.04 1.15 9.71
N ALA A 20 4.37 0.54 10.71
CA ALA A 20 5.03 -0.16 11.82
C ALA A 20 5.98 -1.31 11.42
N LEU A 21 5.96 -1.72 10.16
CA LEU A 21 6.84 -2.72 9.58
C LEU A 21 8.16 -2.17 9.05
N PHE A 22 8.31 -0.84 8.95
CA PHE A 22 9.41 -0.15 8.29
C PHE A 22 10.24 0.66 9.29
N PRO A 23 11.53 0.90 9.01
CA PRO A 23 12.38 1.74 9.87
C PRO A 23 11.71 3.08 10.25
N PRO A 24 11.92 3.57 11.48
CA PRO A 24 12.86 3.05 12.49
C PRO A 24 12.31 1.91 13.34
N ARG A 25 11.00 1.65 13.28
CA ARG A 25 10.34 0.60 14.05
C ARG A 25 10.09 -0.59 13.13
N GLU A 26 10.93 -1.61 13.19
CA GLU A 26 10.74 -2.84 12.43
C GLU A 26 9.99 -3.88 13.28
N ALA A 27 8.71 -3.63 13.55
CA ALA A 27 7.91 -4.55 14.35
C ALA A 27 7.76 -5.92 13.68
N ARG A 28 7.48 -6.95 14.50
CA ARG A 28 7.09 -8.26 13.96
C ARG A 28 5.72 -8.16 13.31
N LEU A 29 5.49 -8.94 12.26
CA LEU A 29 4.25 -8.88 11.47
C LEU A 29 2.99 -9.17 12.30
N ASP A 30 3.05 -10.16 13.19
CA ASP A 30 1.95 -10.54 14.07
C ASP A 30 1.60 -9.43 15.08
N GLU A 31 2.63 -8.84 15.69
CA GLU A 31 2.52 -7.71 16.60
C GLU A 31 1.93 -6.47 15.89
N ALA A 32 2.49 -6.10 14.74
CA ALA A 32 2.06 -4.93 13.98
C ALA A 32 0.58 -5.02 13.56
N VAL A 33 0.11 -6.19 13.11
CA VAL A 33 -1.31 -6.38 12.75
C VAL A 33 -2.22 -6.31 13.98
N ALA A 34 -1.80 -6.84 15.12
CA ALA A 34 -2.58 -6.77 16.35
C ALA A 34 -2.68 -5.32 16.86
N GLU A 35 -1.57 -4.58 16.82
CA GLU A 35 -1.53 -3.17 17.19
C GLU A 35 -2.34 -2.29 16.24
N HIS A 36 -2.25 -2.52 14.93
CA HIS A 36 -3.07 -1.82 13.94
C HIS A 36 -4.55 -1.96 14.25
N ARG A 37 -5.01 -3.20 14.52
CA ARG A 37 -6.41 -3.47 14.86
C ARG A 37 -6.83 -2.77 16.16
N ALA A 38 -5.98 -2.79 17.18
CA ALA A 38 -6.26 -2.06 18.42
C ALA A 38 -6.32 -0.54 18.20
N ALA A 39 -5.45 0.01 17.35
CA ALA A 39 -5.44 1.42 16.98
C ALA A 39 -6.71 1.83 16.21
N ARG A 40 -7.28 0.92 15.41
CA ARG A 40 -8.57 1.11 14.71
C ARG A 40 -9.78 1.16 15.65
N GLU A 41 -9.63 0.78 16.92
CA GLU A 41 -10.66 0.91 17.95
C GLU A 41 -10.45 2.15 18.84
N ALA A 42 -9.36 2.90 18.64
CA ALA A 42 -9.01 4.06 19.45
C ALA A 42 -9.81 5.32 19.06
N PRO A 43 -9.92 6.33 19.95
CA PRO A 43 -10.62 7.59 19.65
C PRO A 43 -10.07 8.40 18.47
N TYR A 44 -8.83 8.09 18.05
CA TYR A 44 -8.13 8.70 16.91
C TYR A 44 -8.13 7.81 15.67
N ALA A 45 -8.88 6.70 15.64
CA ALA A 45 -8.85 5.71 14.56
C ALA A 45 -9.03 6.31 13.17
N ASP A 46 -9.80 7.40 13.05
CA ASP A 46 -10.01 8.10 11.78
C ASP A 46 -8.76 8.76 11.22
N LEU A 47 -7.74 9.07 12.04
CA LEU A 47 -6.44 9.57 11.57
C LEU A 47 -5.63 8.48 10.85
N LEU A 48 -5.91 7.21 11.15
CA LEU A 48 -5.09 6.07 10.73
C LEU A 48 -5.47 5.60 9.31
N GLY A 49 -4.49 5.64 8.43
CA GLY A 49 -4.55 5.08 7.08
C GLY A 49 -4.49 3.55 7.07
N PRO A 50 -4.36 2.94 5.87
CA PRO A 50 -4.21 1.50 5.71
C PRO A 50 -2.96 0.95 6.43
N PHE A 51 -2.93 -0.37 6.64
CA PHE A 51 -1.74 -1.05 7.12
C PHE A 51 -0.71 -1.18 5.99
N VAL A 52 0.50 -0.66 6.16
CA VAL A 52 1.54 -0.68 5.12
C VAL A 52 2.39 -1.94 5.26
N VAL A 53 2.58 -2.65 4.15
CA VAL A 53 3.38 -3.87 4.08
C VAL A 53 4.17 -3.91 2.78
N ASP A 54 5.38 -4.49 2.77
CA ASP A 54 6.08 -4.71 1.50
C ASP A 54 5.66 -6.03 0.82
N ASP A 55 5.79 -6.07 -0.51
CA ASP A 55 5.41 -7.20 -1.36
C ASP A 55 6.02 -8.55 -0.94
N ARG A 56 7.21 -8.55 -0.32
CA ARG A 56 7.88 -9.77 0.16
C ARG A 56 7.22 -10.33 1.42
N ARG A 57 6.58 -9.49 2.23
CA ARG A 57 5.86 -9.90 3.47
C ARG A 57 4.39 -10.23 3.23
N LEU A 58 3.82 -9.82 2.09
CA LEU A 58 2.42 -10.08 1.75
C LEU A 58 2.00 -11.57 1.86
N PRO A 59 2.78 -12.57 1.40
CA PRO A 59 2.42 -13.97 1.59
C PRO A 59 2.21 -14.36 3.06
N ALA A 60 3.11 -13.91 3.95
CA ALA A 60 3.01 -14.18 5.38
C ALA A 60 1.82 -13.45 6.02
N LEU A 61 1.48 -12.25 5.54
CA LEU A 61 0.30 -11.52 6.00
C LEU A 61 -0.99 -12.23 5.62
N LEU A 62 -1.09 -12.75 4.40
CA LEU A 62 -2.24 -13.54 3.94
C LEU A 62 -2.43 -14.78 4.82
N ASP A 63 -1.35 -15.52 5.10
CA ASP A 63 -1.39 -16.69 5.99
C ASP A 63 -1.80 -16.33 7.42
N LEU A 64 -1.31 -15.19 7.94
CA LEU A 64 -1.65 -14.69 9.27
C LEU A 64 -3.13 -14.34 9.38
N VAL A 65 -3.68 -13.58 8.43
CA VAL A 65 -5.09 -13.16 8.41
C VAL A 65 -6.02 -14.36 8.24
N ALA A 66 -5.65 -15.33 7.38
CA ALA A 66 -6.43 -16.55 7.18
C ALA A 66 -6.58 -17.41 8.44
N ARG A 67 -5.61 -17.35 9.37
CA ARG A 67 -5.65 -18.07 10.67
C ARG A 67 -6.55 -17.41 11.71
N ALA A 68 -7.05 -16.19 11.45
CA ALA A 68 -7.92 -15.44 12.36
C ALA A 68 -9.27 -15.10 11.67
N PRO A 69 -10.08 -16.11 11.32
CA PRO A 69 -11.36 -15.90 10.65
C PRO A 69 -12.34 -15.09 11.52
N GLY A 70 -13.25 -14.36 10.88
CA GLY A 70 -14.26 -13.52 11.54
C GLY A 70 -13.78 -12.13 11.95
N GLN A 71 -12.51 -11.82 11.73
CA GLN A 71 -11.98 -10.46 11.85
C GLN A 71 -12.37 -9.62 10.62
N PRO A 72 -12.56 -8.30 10.77
CA PRO A 72 -12.86 -7.44 9.64
C PRO A 72 -11.74 -7.51 8.58
N PRO A 73 -12.05 -7.24 7.30
CA PRO A 73 -11.04 -7.08 6.26
C PRO A 73 -9.94 -6.12 6.71
N LEU A 74 -8.68 -6.46 6.41
CA LEU A 74 -7.53 -5.61 6.69
C LEU A 74 -7.20 -4.82 5.42
N PRO A 75 -7.51 -3.51 5.36
CA PRO A 75 -7.08 -2.67 4.24
C PRO A 75 -5.57 -2.48 4.30
N VAL A 76 -4.89 -2.71 3.18
CA VAL A 76 -3.44 -2.61 3.06
C VAL A 76 -2.99 -1.77 1.88
N THR A 77 -1.91 -1.01 2.11
CA THR A 77 -1.09 -0.43 1.05
C THR A 77 0.16 -1.27 0.91
N VAL A 78 0.49 -1.70 -0.32
CA VAL A 78 1.65 -2.56 -0.57
C VAL A 78 2.81 -1.79 -1.17
N VAL A 79 3.94 -1.74 -0.47
CA VAL A 79 5.22 -1.23 -1.00
C VAL A 79 5.82 -2.28 -1.94
N VAL A 80 5.87 -1.96 -3.23
CA VAL A 80 6.29 -2.88 -4.30
C VAL A 80 7.79 -2.75 -4.54
N THR A 81 8.57 -3.66 -3.96
CA THR A 81 10.03 -3.70 -4.14
C THR A 81 10.44 -4.28 -5.50
N GLY A 82 9.59 -5.13 -6.10
CA GLY A 82 9.77 -5.70 -7.43
C GLY A 82 9.50 -4.74 -8.59
N GLY A 83 9.16 -3.47 -8.33
CA GLY A 83 8.84 -2.40 -9.30
C GLY A 83 7.69 -2.71 -10.25
N ALA A 84 7.64 -2.03 -11.41
CA ALA A 84 6.46 -2.07 -12.31
C ALA A 84 5.94 -3.48 -12.61
N GLY A 85 6.82 -4.44 -12.91
CA GLY A 85 6.43 -5.82 -13.23
C GLY A 85 5.81 -6.60 -12.07
N ALA A 86 5.96 -6.13 -10.83
CA ALA A 86 5.42 -6.77 -9.63
C ALA A 86 4.07 -6.19 -9.17
N VAL A 87 3.66 -5.01 -9.65
CA VAL A 87 2.44 -4.31 -9.22
C VAL A 87 1.18 -5.19 -9.42
N GLU A 88 0.93 -5.64 -10.64
CA GLU A 88 -0.25 -6.48 -10.93
C GLU A 88 -0.20 -7.85 -10.23
N PRO A 89 0.93 -8.60 -10.24
CA PRO A 89 1.04 -9.86 -9.51
C PRO A 89 0.75 -9.76 -8.01
N VAL A 90 1.15 -8.66 -7.36
CA VAL A 90 0.88 -8.38 -5.95
C VAL A 90 -0.62 -8.26 -5.69
N VAL A 91 -1.32 -7.43 -6.48
CA VAL A 91 -2.77 -7.23 -6.34
C VAL A 91 -3.53 -8.52 -6.63
N ARG A 92 -3.19 -9.22 -7.72
CA ARG A 92 -3.78 -10.52 -8.06
C ARG A 92 -3.63 -11.53 -6.93
N ARG A 93 -2.48 -11.56 -6.26
CA ARG A 93 -2.24 -12.48 -5.13
C ARG A 93 -3.20 -12.20 -3.98
N ALA A 94 -3.38 -10.93 -3.61
CA ALA A 94 -4.27 -10.56 -2.53
C ALA A 94 -5.74 -10.87 -2.85
N VAL A 95 -6.20 -10.52 -4.05
CA VAL A 95 -7.57 -10.82 -4.52
C VAL A 95 -7.87 -12.33 -4.49
N ARG A 96 -6.92 -13.16 -4.94
CA ARG A 96 -7.06 -14.62 -4.86
C ARG A 96 -7.11 -15.13 -3.43
N GLY A 97 -6.35 -14.52 -2.51
CA GLY A 97 -6.38 -14.84 -1.10
C GLY A 97 -7.72 -14.51 -0.44
N ALA A 98 -8.34 -13.39 -0.83
CA ALA A 98 -9.64 -12.95 -0.31
C ALA A 98 -10.81 -13.86 -0.73
N GLY A 99 -10.76 -14.42 -1.94
CA GLY A 99 -11.81 -15.30 -2.48
C GLY A 99 -11.90 -16.69 -1.82
N ALA A 100 -11.04 -17.02 -0.86
CA ALA A 100 -10.97 -18.35 -0.24
C ALA A 100 -12.01 -18.62 0.87
N GLY A 101 -12.95 -17.70 1.13
CA GLY A 101 -14.15 -17.97 1.95
C GLY A 101 -13.96 -17.91 3.48
N SER A 102 -12.85 -17.35 3.98
CA SER A 102 -12.51 -17.29 5.42
C SER A 102 -13.18 -16.16 6.22
N GLY A 103 -13.89 -15.23 5.59
CA GLY A 103 -14.51 -14.07 6.24
C GLY A 103 -13.53 -12.98 6.70
N ALA A 104 -12.30 -13.34 7.07
CA ALA A 104 -11.17 -12.42 7.18
C ALA A 104 -10.36 -12.43 5.87
N CYS A 105 -10.13 -11.26 5.29
CA CYS A 105 -9.34 -11.09 4.08
C CYS A 105 -8.44 -9.86 4.16
N VAL A 106 -7.36 -9.89 3.37
CA VAL A 106 -6.59 -8.69 3.08
C VAL A 106 -7.26 -7.99 1.90
N GLU A 107 -7.48 -6.68 2.02
CA GLU A 107 -8.00 -5.83 0.96
C GLU A 107 -6.89 -4.89 0.53
N VAL A 108 -6.36 -5.06 -0.70
CA VAL A 108 -5.34 -4.14 -1.21
C VAL A 108 -6.03 -2.90 -1.74
N VAL A 109 -5.90 -1.82 -0.97
CA VAL A 109 -6.48 -0.49 -1.29
C VAL A 109 -5.44 0.44 -1.92
N GLY A 110 -4.16 0.12 -1.78
CA GLY A 110 -3.09 0.90 -2.39
C GLY A 110 -1.84 0.11 -2.76
N VAL A 111 -1.06 0.67 -3.67
CA VAL A 111 0.31 0.25 -3.98
C VAL A 111 1.25 1.45 -4.00
N GLU A 112 2.46 1.26 -3.50
CA GLU A 112 3.55 2.22 -3.60
C GLU A 112 4.66 1.65 -4.46
N VAL A 113 5.17 2.41 -5.42
CA VAL A 113 6.22 1.95 -6.33
C VAL A 113 7.19 3.06 -6.68
N ALA A 114 8.49 2.79 -6.52
CA ALA A 114 9.55 3.72 -6.91
C ALA A 114 9.90 3.60 -8.40
N LEU A 115 10.10 4.74 -9.06
CA LEU A 115 10.81 4.79 -10.34
C LEU A 115 12.30 4.55 -10.07
N ARG A 116 12.88 3.60 -10.79
CA ARG A 116 14.23 3.07 -10.52
C ARG A 116 15.10 2.92 -11.76
N ASP A 117 14.52 3.02 -12.95
CA ASP A 117 15.27 3.10 -14.20
C ASP A 117 15.67 4.56 -14.42
N LEU A 118 16.78 4.96 -13.80
CA LEU A 118 17.21 6.36 -13.76
C LEU A 118 17.59 6.89 -15.15
N ASP A 119 18.00 6.01 -16.06
CA ASP A 119 18.36 6.34 -17.44
C ASP A 119 17.12 6.44 -18.36
N ASP A 120 15.97 5.90 -17.94
CA ASP A 120 14.69 5.91 -18.67
C ASP A 120 13.50 6.10 -17.71
N LEU A 121 13.48 7.22 -16.99
CA LEU A 121 12.39 7.52 -16.04
C LEU A 121 11.01 7.58 -16.72
N ALA A 122 10.95 8.09 -17.95
CA ALA A 122 9.72 8.21 -18.71
C ALA A 122 9.17 6.84 -19.13
N GLY A 123 10.02 5.97 -19.67
CA GLY A 123 9.64 4.60 -19.98
C GLY A 123 9.33 3.80 -18.71
N ASN A 124 10.04 4.01 -17.60
CA ASN A 124 9.67 3.41 -16.32
C ASN A 124 8.29 3.86 -15.86
N ALA A 125 7.98 5.16 -15.91
CA ALA A 125 6.67 5.68 -15.55
C ALA A 125 5.56 5.08 -16.41
N ARG A 126 5.75 4.99 -17.74
CA ARG A 126 4.79 4.32 -18.65
C ARG A 126 4.58 2.85 -18.29
N ARG A 127 5.64 2.12 -17.94
CA ARG A 127 5.55 0.72 -17.49
C ARG A 127 4.78 0.61 -16.16
N VAL A 128 4.99 1.54 -15.23
CA VAL A 128 4.23 1.60 -13.96
C VAL A 128 2.75 1.87 -14.25
N VAL A 129 2.41 2.87 -15.07
CA VAL A 129 1.02 3.18 -15.44
C VAL A 129 0.33 1.98 -16.08
N ALA A 130 1.00 1.28 -17.00
CA ALA A 130 0.45 0.08 -17.62
C ALA A 130 0.18 -1.04 -16.60
N ALA A 131 1.08 -1.23 -15.63
CA ALA A 131 0.92 -2.22 -14.58
C ALA A 131 -0.19 -1.85 -13.58
N VAL A 132 -0.33 -0.56 -13.22
CA VAL A 132 -1.42 -0.05 -12.37
C VAL A 132 -2.77 -0.26 -13.06
N ARG A 133 -2.91 0.08 -14.34
CA ARG A 133 -4.16 -0.18 -15.10
C ARG A 133 -4.54 -1.66 -15.13
N ALA A 134 -3.56 -2.55 -15.24
CA ALA A 134 -3.82 -3.98 -15.17
C ALA A 134 -4.29 -4.41 -13.77
N ALA A 135 -3.74 -3.81 -12.72
CA ALA A 135 -4.14 -4.04 -11.34
C ALA A 135 -5.53 -3.47 -10.99
N GLU A 136 -5.88 -2.30 -11.52
CA GLU A 136 -7.22 -1.68 -11.39
C GLU A 136 -8.32 -2.59 -11.94
N GLY A 137 -8.02 -3.38 -12.98
CA GLY A 137 -8.94 -4.41 -13.48
C GLY A 137 -9.24 -5.54 -12.48
N LEU A 138 -8.47 -5.65 -11.40
CA LEU A 138 -8.65 -6.61 -10.30
C LEU A 138 -9.12 -5.95 -9.01
N ALA A 139 -8.74 -4.70 -8.77
CA ALA A 139 -9.10 -3.89 -7.61
C ALA A 139 -9.49 -2.47 -8.09
N PRO A 140 -10.77 -2.20 -8.35
CA PRO A 140 -11.22 -0.95 -8.99
C PRO A 140 -10.92 0.32 -8.18
N ASP A 141 -10.86 0.22 -6.85
CA ASP A 141 -10.61 1.35 -5.94
C ASP A 141 -9.13 1.47 -5.54
N LEU A 142 -8.23 0.82 -6.29
CA LEU A 142 -6.80 0.82 -6.01
C LEU A 142 -6.18 2.21 -6.20
N THR A 143 -5.54 2.72 -5.15
CA THR A 143 -4.73 3.94 -5.23
C THR A 143 -3.26 3.61 -5.50
N ALA A 144 -2.65 4.27 -6.48
CA ALA A 144 -1.22 4.09 -6.77
C ALA A 144 -0.41 5.34 -6.37
N HIS A 145 0.59 5.14 -5.51
CA HIS A 145 1.58 6.16 -5.16
C HIS A 145 2.89 5.84 -5.88
N VAL A 146 3.42 6.81 -6.61
CA VAL A 146 4.66 6.65 -7.37
C VAL A 146 5.74 7.51 -6.75
N GLU A 147 6.77 6.87 -6.21
CA GLU A 147 7.93 7.58 -5.66
C GLU A 147 8.88 7.97 -6.79
N LEU A 148 9.18 9.27 -6.83
CA LEU A 148 10.16 9.83 -7.75
C LEU A 148 11.54 9.81 -7.07
N PRO A 149 12.61 9.39 -7.75
CA PRO A 149 13.94 9.28 -7.14
C PRO A 149 14.44 10.64 -6.63
N LEU A 150 14.73 10.70 -5.33
CA LEU A 150 15.40 11.83 -4.70
C LEU A 150 16.91 11.73 -4.93
N THR A 151 17.41 12.45 -5.93
CA THR A 151 18.85 12.53 -6.19
C THR A 151 19.47 13.65 -5.35
N HIS A 152 20.40 13.30 -4.47
CA HIS A 152 21.06 14.25 -3.55
C HIS A 152 22.19 15.05 -4.21
N ALA A 153 22.39 14.92 -5.52
CA ALA A 153 23.46 15.58 -6.27
C ALA A 153 22.87 16.57 -7.29
N PRO A 154 23.45 17.77 -7.45
CA PRO A 154 23.06 18.72 -8.48
C PRO A 154 23.60 18.27 -9.83
N ASP A 155 23.06 17.17 -10.37
CA ASP A 155 23.26 16.85 -11.78
C ASP A 155 22.14 17.52 -12.59
N PRO A 156 22.42 18.46 -13.51
CA PRO A 156 21.41 19.01 -14.40
C PRO A 156 20.67 17.97 -15.26
N ALA A 157 21.17 16.73 -15.35
CA ALA A 157 20.49 15.59 -15.97
C ALA A 157 19.48 14.87 -15.05
N THR A 158 19.45 15.18 -13.74
CA THR A 158 18.34 14.82 -12.83
C THR A 158 17.15 15.76 -13.06
N SER A 159 16.78 15.78 -14.34
CA SER A 159 15.72 16.53 -14.92
C SER A 159 14.40 15.96 -14.46
N SER A 160 13.36 16.78 -14.56
CA SER A 160 11.97 16.37 -14.59
C SER A 160 11.65 15.45 -15.79
N GLY A 161 12.55 14.54 -16.19
CA GLY A 161 12.44 13.66 -17.36
C GLY A 161 11.25 12.72 -17.28
N TRP A 162 10.78 12.41 -16.06
CA TRP A 162 9.50 11.74 -15.86
C TRP A 162 8.29 12.54 -16.38
N LEU A 163 8.36 13.88 -16.49
CA LEU A 163 7.30 14.70 -17.10
C LEU A 163 7.07 14.37 -18.58
N SER A 164 8.09 13.88 -19.29
CA SER A 164 7.92 13.44 -20.69
C SER A 164 7.04 12.18 -20.83
N ALA A 165 6.65 11.56 -19.70
CA ALA A 165 5.61 10.53 -19.69
C ALA A 165 4.17 11.09 -19.70
N LEU A 166 3.99 12.41 -19.55
CA LEU A 166 2.68 13.09 -19.62
C LEU A 166 2.24 13.39 -21.06
N ASP A 167 3.18 13.37 -22.01
CA ASP A 167 2.95 13.49 -23.46
C ASP A 167 2.46 12.15 -24.06
#